data_AF-A0A961IGC0-F1
#
_entry.id   AF-A0A961IGC0-F1
#
_cell.length_a   1.000
_cell.length_b   1.000
_cell.length_c   1.000
_cell.angle_alpha   90.00
_cell.angle_beta   90.00
_cell.angle_gamma   90.00
#
_symmetry.space_group_name_H-M   'P 1'
#
loop_
_entity.id
_entity.type
_entity.pdbx_description
1 polymer ?
#
loop_
_entity_poly.entity_id
_entity_poly.type
_entity_poly.pdbx_seq_one_letter_code
_entity_poly.pdbx_strand_id
1 'polypeptide(L)'
;TDCLRRSDLLKIPVLITHGNDDPIVNPQGSIDFYHRVHSADRDLIVYPGLYHEIYNETLDQRERVFKDLRNWVLTHSPERITETEADMATVSSDPQASATIAVSAPD
;
A
#
# COMPACT_ATOMS: atom_id res chain seq x y z
N THR A 1 23.37 0.62 -7.02
CA THR A 1 22.64 -0.44 -7.76
C THR A 1 22.22 0.10 -9.12
N ASP A 2 21.94 -0.78 -10.10
CA ASP A 2 21.50 -0.34 -11.43
C ASP A 2 20.17 0.44 -11.39
N CYS A 3 19.27 0.09 -10.46
CA CYS A 3 18.02 0.83 -10.24
C CYS A 3 18.25 2.32 -9.95
N LEU A 4 19.16 2.67 -9.02
CA LEU A 4 19.45 4.08 -8.71
C LEU A 4 20.09 4.80 -9.90
N ARG A 5 20.91 4.11 -10.70
CA ARG A 5 21.57 4.68 -11.89
C ARG A 5 20.57 5.07 -12.98
N ARG A 6 19.44 4.39 -13.07
CA ARG A 6 18.40 4.59 -14.08
C ARG A 6 17.16 5.33 -13.55
N SER A 7 17.16 5.73 -12.29
CA SER A 7 16.03 6.40 -11.64
C SER A 7 15.68 7.75 -12.27
N ASP A 8 16.66 8.41 -12.90
CA ASP A 8 16.53 9.66 -13.65
C ASP A 8 15.69 9.52 -14.94
N LEU A 9 15.50 8.29 -15.42
CA LEU A 9 14.64 7.99 -16.57
C LEU A 9 13.14 8.05 -16.23
N LEU A 10 12.77 7.99 -14.95
CA LEU A 10 11.36 8.11 -14.52
C LEU A 10 10.91 9.58 -14.58
N LYS A 11 9.86 9.83 -15.37
CA LYS A 11 9.27 11.16 -15.62
C LYS A 11 7.78 11.27 -15.26
N ILE A 12 7.18 10.17 -14.82
CA ILE A 12 5.77 10.09 -14.45
C ILE A 12 5.60 10.38 -12.95
N PRO A 13 4.40 10.76 -12.47
CA PRO A 13 4.12 10.86 -11.04
C PRO A 13 4.52 9.59 -10.29
N VAL A 14 5.21 9.73 -9.15
CA VAL A 14 5.67 8.59 -8.34
C VAL A 14 5.35 8.81 -6.86
N LEU A 15 4.69 7.85 -6.24
CA LEU A 15 4.63 7.70 -4.78
C LEU A 15 5.62 6.64 -4.32
N ILE A 16 6.44 6.97 -3.33
CA ILE A 16 7.33 6.04 -2.64
C ILE A 16 6.87 5.92 -1.20
N THR A 17 6.64 4.69 -0.73
CA THR A 17 6.25 4.40 0.66
C THR A 17 7.24 3.41 1.28
N HIS A 18 7.56 3.58 2.57
CA HIS A 18 8.51 2.72 3.26
C HIS A 18 8.26 2.71 4.78
N GLY A 19 8.44 1.56 5.46
CA GLY A 19 8.41 1.48 6.93
C GLY A 19 9.77 1.82 7.55
N ASN A 20 9.83 2.81 8.45
CA ASN A 20 11.11 3.31 8.98
C ASN A 20 11.95 2.22 9.69
N ASP A 21 11.28 1.26 10.30
CA ASP A 21 11.89 0.25 11.15
C ASP A 21 12.01 -1.10 10.42
N ASP A 22 11.92 -1.09 9.07
CA ASP A 22 12.06 -2.26 8.21
C ASP A 22 13.43 -2.97 8.44
N PRO A 23 13.43 -4.22 8.97
CA PRO A 23 14.66 -4.96 9.21
C PRO A 23 15.19 -5.68 7.96
N ILE A 24 14.44 -5.70 6.86
CA ILE A 24 14.74 -6.41 5.61
C ILE A 24 15.37 -5.43 4.61
N VAL A 25 14.76 -4.25 4.42
CA VAL A 25 15.22 -3.24 3.47
C VAL A 25 15.46 -1.92 4.19
N ASN A 26 16.65 -1.34 4.02
CA ASN A 26 16.96 -0.07 4.66
C ASN A 26 16.18 1.09 3.99
N PRO A 27 15.44 1.93 4.75
CA PRO A 27 14.67 3.05 4.22
C PRO A 27 15.52 4.11 3.51
N GLN A 28 16.83 4.19 3.81
CA GLN A 28 17.77 5.06 3.12
C GLN A 28 17.78 4.80 1.61
N GLY A 29 17.53 3.56 1.15
CA GLY A 29 17.42 3.25 -0.28
C GLY A 29 16.26 3.99 -0.95
N SER A 30 15.11 4.07 -0.29
CA SER A 30 13.95 4.83 -0.78
C SER A 30 14.18 6.34 -0.73
N ILE A 31 14.86 6.84 0.31
CA ILE A 31 15.27 8.25 0.43
C ILE A 31 16.23 8.63 -0.71
N ASP A 32 17.27 7.82 -0.94
CA ASP A 32 18.22 8.04 -2.02
C ASP A 32 17.56 8.00 -3.40
N PHE A 33 16.59 7.09 -3.59
CA PHE A 33 15.82 7.00 -4.83
C PHE A 33 14.95 8.25 -5.04
N TYR A 34 14.26 8.74 -4.02
CA TYR A 34 13.47 9.97 -4.07
C TYR A 34 14.30 11.20 -4.47
N HIS A 35 15.54 11.30 -4.00
CA HIS A 35 16.43 12.40 -4.35
C HIS A 35 17.02 12.30 -5.77
N ARG A 36 17.04 11.11 -6.37
CA ARG A 36 17.60 10.88 -7.71
C ARG A 36 16.58 10.85 -8.82
N VAL A 37 15.33 10.48 -8.52
CA VAL A 37 14.28 10.42 -9.54
C VAL A 37 14.01 11.83 -10.10
N HIS A 38 13.95 11.94 -11.42
CA HIS A 38 13.74 13.23 -12.12
C HIS A 38 12.26 13.52 -12.40
N SER A 39 11.33 12.80 -11.78
CA SER A 39 9.92 13.19 -11.83
C SER A 39 9.75 14.54 -11.12
N ALA A 40 9.07 15.47 -11.80
CA ALA A 40 8.68 16.74 -11.21
C ALA A 40 7.63 16.55 -10.11
N ASP A 41 6.86 15.46 -10.21
CA ASP A 41 5.80 15.07 -9.31
C ASP A 41 6.18 13.77 -8.60
N ARG A 42 6.65 13.90 -7.36
CA ARG A 42 7.14 12.78 -6.56
C ARG A 42 6.91 13.02 -5.09
N ASP A 43 6.42 11.98 -4.43
CA ASP A 43 6.17 11.95 -3.00
C ASP A 43 6.93 10.80 -2.34
N LEU A 44 7.38 11.04 -1.12
CA LEU A 44 7.98 10.03 -0.24
C LEU A 44 7.29 10.06 1.12
N ILE A 45 6.80 8.91 1.57
CA ILE A 45 6.26 8.72 2.90
C ILE A 45 7.06 7.62 3.60
N VAL A 46 7.76 7.99 4.66
CA VAL A 46 8.44 7.04 5.56
C VAL A 46 7.63 6.97 6.85
N TYR A 47 7.09 5.79 7.17
CA TYR A 47 6.20 5.60 8.31
C TYR A 47 7.00 5.20 9.56
N PRO A 48 7.11 6.06 10.59
CA PRO A 48 7.84 5.72 11.81
C PRO A 48 7.23 4.50 12.51
N GLY A 49 8.07 3.56 12.94
CA GLY A 49 7.63 2.37 13.68
C GLY A 49 7.01 1.25 12.84
N LEU A 50 6.81 1.44 11.52
CA LEU A 50 6.31 0.36 10.65
C LEU A 50 7.46 -0.46 10.07
N TYR A 51 7.20 -1.75 9.87
CA TYR A 51 8.14 -2.69 9.27
C TYR A 51 7.93 -2.83 7.75
N HIS A 52 8.47 -3.91 7.18
CA HIS A 52 8.52 -4.17 5.74
C HIS A 52 7.13 -4.17 5.07
N GLU A 53 6.17 -4.84 5.69
CA GLU A 53 4.84 -5.10 5.13
C GLU A 53 3.84 -4.00 5.55
N ILE A 54 4.10 -2.75 5.19
CA ILE A 54 3.31 -1.58 5.62
C ILE A 54 1.79 -1.68 5.34
N TYR A 55 1.38 -2.50 4.36
CA TYR A 55 -0.03 -2.75 4.03
C TYR A 55 -0.67 -3.88 4.88
N ASN A 56 0.13 -4.63 5.63
CA ASN A 56 -0.29 -5.74 6.49
C ASN A 56 0.08 -5.50 7.96
N GLU A 57 0.31 -4.23 8.33
CA GLU A 57 0.50 -3.81 9.72
C GLU A 57 -0.79 -3.91 10.54
N THR A 58 -0.72 -3.51 11.81
CA THR A 58 -1.90 -3.40 12.69
C THR A 58 -3.03 -2.62 12.01
N LEU A 59 -4.29 -2.93 12.35
CA LEU A 59 -5.46 -2.40 11.65
C LEU A 59 -5.43 -0.87 11.48
N ASP A 60 -5.06 -0.14 12.54
CA ASP A 60 -4.94 1.31 12.58
C ASP A 60 -3.83 1.84 11.66
N GLN A 61 -2.66 1.22 11.66
CA GLN A 61 -1.53 1.63 10.81
C GLN A 61 -1.78 1.28 9.35
N ARG A 62 -2.34 0.10 9.08
CA ARG A 62 -2.78 -0.31 7.76
C ARG A 62 -3.79 0.67 7.17
N GLU A 63 -4.80 1.06 7.94
CA GLU A 63 -5.82 2.03 7.49
C GLU A 63 -5.19 3.38 7.13
N ARG A 64 -4.21 3.84 7.91
CA ARG A 64 -3.44 5.04 7.60
C ARG A 64 -2.70 4.91 6.27
N VAL A 65 -1.94 3.82 6.07
CA VAL A 65 -1.17 3.59 4.84
C VAL A 65 -2.09 3.52 3.61
N PHE A 66 -3.23 2.83 3.69
CA PHE A 66 -4.20 2.79 2.59
C PHE A 66 -4.89 4.13 2.33
N LYS A 67 -5.15 4.91 3.38
CA LYS A 67 -5.70 6.27 3.23
C LYS A 67 -4.73 7.17 2.47
N ASP A 68 -3.44 7.14 2.81
CA ASP A 68 -2.43 7.94 2.15
C ASP A 68 -2.25 7.53 0.67
N LEU A 69 -2.19 6.21 0.40
CA LEU A 69 -2.17 5.67 -0.97
C LEU A 69 -3.41 6.11 -1.77
N ARG A 70 -4.61 5.95 -1.21
CA ARG A 70 -5.86 6.32 -1.89
C ARG A 70 -5.90 7.80 -2.20
N ASN A 71 -5.54 8.65 -1.23
CA ASN A 71 -5.53 10.09 -1.43
C ASN A 71 -4.57 10.47 -2.57
N TRP A 72 -3.37 9.87 -2.59
CA TRP A 72 -2.41 10.08 -3.66
C TRP A 72 -2.99 9.68 -5.03
N VAL A 73 -3.57 8.48 -5.14
CA VAL A 73 -4.19 8.02 -6.40
C VAL A 73 -5.29 8.96 -6.87
N LEU A 74 -6.19 9.38 -5.97
CA LEU A 74 -7.29 10.30 -6.29
C LEU A 74 -6.81 11.68 -6.74
N THR A 75 -5.73 12.21 -6.16
CA THR A 75 -5.13 13.48 -6.59
C THR A 75 -4.52 13.39 -8.00
N HIS A 76 -4.05 12.22 -8.41
CA HIS A 76 -3.38 12.01 -9.70
C HIS A 76 -4.26 11.32 -10.75
N SER A 77 -5.53 11.03 -10.43
CA SER A 77 -6.50 10.40 -11.32
C SER A 77 -7.65 11.38 -11.60
N PRO A 78 -7.51 12.25 -12.63
CA PRO A 78 -8.51 13.29 -12.93
C PRO A 78 -9.82 12.73 -13.53
N GLU A 79 -9.88 11.46 -13.89
CA GLU A 79 -11.13 10.83 -14.32
C GLU A 79 -12.00 10.44 -13.12
N ARG A 80 -13.23 10.93 -13.17
CA ARG A 80 -14.25 10.77 -12.14
C ARG A 80 -14.59 9.30 -12.01
N ILE A 81 -14.27 8.70 -10.87
CA ILE A 81 -14.98 7.50 -10.41
C ILE A 81 -16.44 7.95 -10.19
N THR A 82 -17.29 7.79 -11.22
CA THR A 82 -18.73 7.83 -11.03
C THR A 82 -19.15 6.48 -10.47
N GLU A 83 -18.94 6.28 -9.18
CA GLU A 83 -19.62 5.19 -8.46
C GLU A 83 -21.10 5.56 -8.38
N THR A 84 -21.93 4.89 -9.19
CA THR A 84 -23.36 4.76 -8.92
C THR A 84 -23.55 3.99 -7.62
N GLU A 85 -24.52 4.41 -6.79
CA GLU A 85 -24.83 3.87 -5.44
C GLU A 85 -25.00 2.33 -5.33
N ALA A 86 -25.04 1.61 -6.45
CA ALA A 86 -25.20 0.15 -6.50
C ALA A 86 -24.04 -0.64 -5.89
N ASP A 87 -22.79 -0.15 -5.94
CA ASP A 87 -21.62 -0.92 -5.48
C ASP A 87 -21.35 -0.85 -3.96
N MET A 88 -21.84 0.19 -3.26
CA MET A 88 -21.75 0.22 -1.78
C MET A 88 -22.75 -0.74 -1.11
N ALA A 89 -23.85 -1.11 -1.78
CA ALA A 89 -24.90 -1.93 -1.18
C ALA A 89 -24.54 -3.42 -1.03
N THR A 90 -23.39 -3.88 -1.56
CA THR A 90 -22.96 -5.28 -1.45
C THR A 90 -21.89 -5.53 -0.39
N VAL A 91 -21.36 -4.50 0.27
CA VAL A 91 -20.53 -4.68 1.48
C VAL A 91 -21.42 -4.60 2.71
N SER A 92 -22.30 -5.60 2.88
CA SER A 92 -22.99 -5.85 4.14
C SER A 92 -22.85 -7.32 4.53
N SER A 93 -22.04 -7.52 5.58
CA SER A 93 -22.22 -8.46 6.69
C SER A 93 -22.52 -9.94 6.39
N ASP A 94 -21.55 -10.83 6.68
CA ASP A 94 -21.91 -12.13 7.24
C ASP A 94 -20.96 -12.55 8.39
N PRO A 95 -21.46 -12.71 9.63
CA PRO A 95 -20.70 -13.18 10.78
C PRO A 95 -20.81 -14.72 10.91
N GLN A 96 -19.66 -15.38 11.12
CA GLN A 96 -19.52 -16.81 11.45
C GLN A 96 -19.95 -17.84 10.38
N ALA A 97 -18.96 -18.59 9.88
CA ALA A 97 -19.12 -20.02 9.64
C ALA A 97 -17.76 -20.74 9.84
N SER A 98 -17.45 -21.08 11.09
CA SER A 98 -16.50 -22.17 11.37
C SER A 98 -17.21 -23.49 11.02
N ALA A 99 -16.83 -24.11 9.90
CA ALA A 99 -17.26 -25.45 9.58
C ALA A 99 -16.31 -26.47 10.22
N THR A 100 -16.72 -27.03 11.36
CA THR A 100 -16.13 -28.24 11.95
C THR A 100 -16.48 -29.43 11.07
N ILE A 101 -15.48 -30.13 10.52
CA ILE A 101 -15.66 -31.43 9.86
C ILE A 101 -15.39 -32.52 10.87
N ALA A 102 -16.44 -33.20 11.32
CA ALA A 102 -16.34 -34.46 12.04
C ALA A 102 -16.04 -35.59 11.04
N VAL A 103 -14.90 -36.26 11.20
CA VAL A 103 -14.65 -37.55 10.53
C VAL A 103 -15.07 -38.66 11.50
N SER A 104 -16.20 -39.29 11.20
CA SER A 104 -16.54 -40.61 11.74
C SER A 104 -15.75 -41.68 11.00
N ALA A 105 -15.08 -42.56 11.76
CA ALA A 105 -14.46 -43.78 11.26
C ALA A 105 -15.50 -44.85 10.91
N PRO A 106 -15.16 -45.80 10.02
CA PRO A 106 -15.77 -47.12 10.03
C PRO A 106 -14.74 -48.23 10.32
N ASP A 107 -15.19 -49.18 11.16
CA ASP A 107 -14.74 -50.53 11.56
C ASP A 107 -13.29 -50.79 12.04
#